data_AF-M1DJ63-F1
#
_entry.id   AF-M1DJ63-F1
#
_cell.length_a   1.000
_cell.length_b   1.000
_cell.length_c   1.000
_cell.angle_alpha   90.00
_cell.angle_beta   90.00
_cell.angle_gamma   90.00
#
_symmetry.space_group_name_H-M   'P 1'
#
loop_
_entity.id
_entity.type
_entity.pdbx_description
1 polymer ?
#
loop_
_entity_poly.entity_id
_entity_poly.type
_entity_poly.pdbx_seq_one_letter_code
_entity_poly.pdbx_strand_id
1 'polypeptide(L)'
;MYQEYMKVVPMPTQRGFVIPFTSWVGFATSMKEFYAKPLHYLTNVQMKKFDQMRLGADNEDVPLDTIIDPGKAEATIWIIEEVHRCTSSHHYIAKLWLADPIYHRHVDAIFPELPNSSK
;
A
#
# COMPACT_ATOMS: atom_id res chain seq x y z
N MET A 1 -14.90 7.48 -9.16
CA MET A 1 -14.40 8.34 -8.07
C MET A 1 -13.15 7.75 -7.41
N TYR A 2 -13.13 6.52 -6.89
CA TYR A 2 -11.92 5.96 -6.23
C TYR A 2 -10.72 5.72 -7.16
N GLN A 3 -10.85 4.86 -8.18
CA GLN A 3 -9.71 4.53 -9.06
C GLN A 3 -9.15 5.76 -9.76
N GLU A 4 -10.03 6.63 -10.26
CA GLU A 4 -9.61 7.88 -10.92
C GLU A 4 -8.90 8.84 -9.97
N TYR A 5 -9.32 8.89 -8.69
CA TYR A 5 -8.60 9.63 -7.66
C TYR A 5 -7.21 9.04 -7.41
N MET A 6 -7.10 7.74 -7.19
CA MET A 6 -5.81 7.10 -6.87
C MET A 6 -4.79 7.23 -8.02
N LYS A 7 -5.23 7.32 -9.27
CA LYS A 7 -4.36 7.59 -10.43
C LYS A 7 -3.69 8.95 -10.41
N VAL A 8 -4.37 9.98 -9.89
CA VAL A 8 -3.84 11.37 -9.88
C VAL A 8 -3.03 11.70 -8.63
N VAL A 9 -3.06 10.83 -7.61
CA VAL A 9 -2.19 11.00 -6.44
C VAL A 9 -0.73 10.77 -6.88
N PRO A 10 0.16 11.75 -6.71
CA PRO A 10 1.55 11.61 -7.14
C PRO A 10 2.30 10.60 -6.26
N MET A 11 3.20 9.84 -6.89
CA MET A 11 4.17 9.00 -6.21
C MET A 11 5.25 9.88 -5.56
N PRO A 12 5.82 9.50 -4.40
CA PRO A 12 6.94 10.24 -3.82
C PRO A 12 8.15 10.29 -4.74
N THR A 13 8.71 11.49 -4.92
CA THR A 13 9.89 11.75 -5.75
C THR A 13 11.19 11.54 -4.98
N GLN A 14 11.17 11.77 -3.67
CA GLN A 14 12.25 11.44 -2.76
C GLN A 14 11.86 10.22 -1.94
N ARG A 15 12.74 9.22 -1.92
CA ARG A 15 12.58 7.98 -1.16
C ARG A 15 13.77 7.80 -0.23
N GLY A 16 13.62 6.96 0.79
CA GLY A 16 14.64 6.78 1.82
C GLY A 16 14.01 6.45 3.17
N PHE A 17 12.88 5.76 3.15
CA PHE A 17 12.15 5.40 4.35
C PHE A 17 12.82 4.17 4.97
N VAL A 18 13.71 4.42 5.92
CA VAL A 18 14.44 3.37 6.63
C VAL A 18 14.00 3.38 8.08
N ILE A 19 12.96 2.60 8.38
CA ILE A 19 12.54 2.34 9.76
C ILE A 19 12.51 0.84 10.03
N PRO A 20 12.74 0.42 11.29
CA PRO A 20 12.47 -0.94 11.72
C PRO A 20 11.00 -1.32 11.53
N PHE A 21 10.73 -2.57 11.18
CA PHE A 21 9.37 -3.08 10.99
C PHE A 21 9.27 -4.60 11.17
N THR A 22 8.14 -5.03 11.73
CA THR A 22 7.88 -6.45 12.03
C THR A 22 6.84 -7.08 11.10
N SER A 23 6.09 -6.27 10.35
CA SER A 23 5.02 -6.71 9.42
C SER A 23 4.90 -5.77 8.22
N TRP A 24 4.37 -6.29 7.11
CA TRP A 24 4.10 -5.51 5.91
C TRP A 24 3.00 -4.48 6.12
N VAL A 25 1.92 -4.83 6.83
CA VAL A 25 0.84 -3.89 7.17
C VAL A 25 1.35 -2.77 8.08
N GLY A 26 2.18 -3.10 9.07
CA GLY A 26 2.81 -2.11 9.95
C GLY A 26 3.72 -1.17 9.15
N PHE A 27 4.59 -1.71 8.31
CA PHE A 27 5.49 -0.90 7.49
C PHE A 27 4.74 0.00 6.50
N ALA A 28 3.72 -0.52 5.83
CA ALA A 28 2.85 0.26 4.95
C ALA A 28 2.12 1.38 5.70
N THR A 29 1.71 1.15 6.96
CA THR A 29 1.10 2.18 7.81
C THR A 29 2.09 3.31 8.07
N SER A 30 3.30 2.98 8.49
CA SER A 30 4.33 3.99 8.73
C SER A 30 4.74 4.75 7.46
N MET A 31 4.78 4.08 6.30
CA MET A 31 5.01 4.75 5.01
C MET A 31 3.92 5.78 4.69
N LYS A 32 2.64 5.42 4.92
CA LYS A 32 1.51 6.33 4.69
C LYS A 32 1.62 7.60 5.52
N GLU A 33 2.00 7.46 6.79
CA GLU A 33 2.21 8.57 7.71
C GLU A 33 3.40 9.44 7.27
N PHE A 34 4.54 8.82 6.97
CA PHE A 34 5.77 9.52 6.58
C PHE A 34 5.63 10.29 5.27
N TYR A 35 5.06 9.67 4.24
CA TYR A 35 4.90 10.27 2.92
C TYR A 35 3.63 11.13 2.81
N ALA A 36 2.74 11.08 3.79
CA ALA A 36 1.42 11.69 3.76
C ALA A 36 0.64 11.35 2.46
N LYS A 37 0.76 10.10 2.00
CA LYS A 37 0.06 9.58 0.81
C LYS A 37 -0.75 8.34 1.17
N PRO A 38 -1.97 8.16 0.63
CA PRO A 38 -2.69 6.91 0.76
C PRO A 38 -1.98 5.82 -0.03
N LEU A 39 -2.24 4.55 0.32
CA LEU A 39 -1.97 3.41 -0.54
C LEU A 39 -3.28 2.91 -1.17
N HIS A 40 -3.15 2.24 -2.30
CA HIS A 40 -4.26 1.68 -3.02
C HIS A 40 -4.90 0.52 -2.24
N TYR A 41 -6.21 0.34 -2.39
CA TYR A 41 -6.99 -0.72 -1.78
C TYR A 41 -6.34 -2.09 -2.01
N LEU A 42 -5.97 -2.38 -3.26
CA LEU A 42 -5.29 -3.63 -3.62
C LEU A 42 -3.91 -3.76 -2.96
N THR A 43 -3.19 -2.65 -2.76
CA THR A 43 -1.89 -2.66 -2.07
C THR A 43 -2.07 -2.98 -0.59
N ASN A 44 -3.02 -2.34 0.10
CA ASN A 44 -3.36 -2.66 1.49
C ASN A 44 -3.79 -4.14 1.64
N VAL A 45 -4.59 -4.66 0.71
CA VAL A 45 -4.95 -6.09 0.65
C VAL A 45 -3.72 -6.98 0.43
N GLN A 46 -2.80 -6.58 -0.44
CA GLN A 46 -1.59 -7.33 -0.73
C GLN A 46 -0.64 -7.40 0.49
N MET A 47 -0.48 -6.29 1.22
CA MET A 47 0.34 -6.26 2.44
C MET A 47 -0.22 -7.21 3.51
N LYS A 48 -1.56 -7.20 3.67
CA LYS A 48 -2.23 -8.15 4.56
C LYS A 48 -2.00 -9.61 4.13
N LYS A 49 -2.06 -9.89 2.82
CA LYS A 49 -1.76 -11.24 2.30
C LYS A 49 -0.31 -11.65 2.57
N PHE A 50 0.64 -10.72 2.42
CA PHE A 50 2.05 -10.98 2.74
C PHE A 50 2.24 -11.35 4.22
N ASP A 51 1.59 -10.64 5.14
CA ASP A 51 1.62 -11.01 6.56
C ASP A 51 0.95 -12.36 6.83
N GLN A 52 -0.21 -12.63 6.21
CA GLN A 52 -0.92 -13.90 6.37
C GLN A 52 -0.14 -15.11 5.86
N MET A 53 0.67 -14.96 4.80
CA MET A 53 1.50 -16.05 4.28
C MET A 53 2.64 -16.45 5.23
N ARG A 54 2.96 -15.64 6.23
CA ARG A 54 3.98 -15.97 7.23
C ARG A 54 3.47 -16.87 8.35
N LEU A 55 2.15 -16.97 8.53
CA LEU A 55 1.55 -17.78 9.59
C LEU A 55 1.88 -19.26 9.36
N GLY A 56 2.48 -19.90 10.36
CA GLY A 56 2.94 -21.29 10.32
C GLY A 56 4.29 -21.52 9.64
N ALA A 57 5.01 -20.47 9.24
CA ALA A 57 6.36 -20.60 8.71
C ALA A 57 7.40 -20.75 9.83
N ASP A 58 8.51 -21.43 9.56
CA ASP A 58 9.59 -21.63 10.54
C ASP A 58 10.17 -20.32 11.12
N ASN A 59 10.04 -19.23 10.37
CA ASN A 59 10.52 -17.89 10.73
C ASN A 59 9.38 -16.89 11.00
N GLU A 60 8.20 -17.36 11.41
CA GLU A 60 7.04 -16.51 11.72
C GLU A 60 7.39 -15.43 12.77
N ASP A 61 8.06 -15.83 13.86
CA ASP A 61 8.40 -14.93 14.98
C ASP A 61 9.62 -14.03 14.72
N VAL A 62 10.31 -14.21 13.59
CA VAL A 62 11.49 -13.41 13.25
C VAL A 62 11.04 -12.02 12.77
N PRO A 63 11.60 -10.91 13.29
CA PRO A 63 11.27 -9.57 12.81
C PRO A 63 11.53 -9.42 11.30
N LEU A 64 10.57 -8.87 10.57
CA LEU A 64 10.58 -8.87 9.11
C LEU A 64 11.75 -8.06 8.52
N ASP A 65 12.14 -6.98 9.17
CA ASP A 65 13.29 -6.14 8.81
C ASP A 65 14.66 -6.85 8.93
N THR A 66 14.74 -7.97 9.65
CA THR A 66 15.94 -8.82 9.69
C THR A 66 16.00 -9.80 8.50
N ILE A 67 14.86 -10.05 7.86
CA ILE A 67 14.73 -10.95 6.71
C ILE A 67 14.79 -10.15 5.41
N ILE A 68 14.14 -8.99 5.39
CA ILE A 68 14.00 -8.13 4.22
C ILE A 68 14.53 -6.74 4.57
N ASP A 69 15.56 -6.32 3.84
CA ASP A 69 16.10 -4.97 3.93
C ASP A 69 14.97 -3.90 3.79
N PRO A 70 14.88 -2.91 4.70
CA PRO A 70 13.84 -1.90 4.65
C PRO A 70 13.75 -1.13 3.32
N GLY A 71 14.89 -0.84 2.69
CA GLY A 71 14.91 -0.17 1.39
C GLY A 71 14.30 -1.02 0.28
N LYS A 72 14.55 -2.34 0.30
CA LYS A 72 13.90 -3.30 -0.62
C LYS A 72 12.42 -3.45 -0.32
N ALA A 73 12.02 -3.49 0.95
CA ALA A 73 10.62 -3.53 1.35
C ALA A 73 9.86 -2.28 0.84
N GLU A 74 10.45 -1.10 1.03
CA GLU A 74 9.89 0.18 0.57
C GLU A 74 9.72 0.19 -0.95
N ALA A 75 10.79 -0.17 -1.67
CA ALA A 75 10.75 -0.26 -3.13
C ALA A 75 9.67 -1.24 -3.62
N THR A 76 9.52 -2.38 -2.94
CA THR A 76 8.51 -3.39 -3.27
C THR A 76 7.10 -2.82 -3.14
N ILE A 77 6.79 -2.13 -2.04
CA ILE A 77 5.48 -1.50 -1.84
C ILE A 77 5.21 -0.46 -2.92
N TRP A 78 6.18 0.39 -3.25
CA TRP A 78 5.99 1.40 -4.28
C TRP A 78 5.79 0.83 -5.69
N ILE A 79 6.50 -0.25 -6.04
CA ILE A 79 6.32 -0.92 -7.33
C ILE A 79 4.91 -1.53 -7.41
N ILE A 80 4.46 -2.21 -6.34
CA ILE A 80 3.10 -2.78 -6.27
C ILE A 80 2.05 -1.66 -6.35
N GLU A 81 2.27 -0.56 -5.64
CA GLU A 81 1.37 0.59 -5.63
C GLU A 81 1.24 1.22 -7.03
N GLU A 82 2.35 1.40 -7.74
CA GLU A 82 2.36 1.91 -9.11
C GLU A 82 1.57 1.01 -10.06
N VAL A 83 1.78 -0.31 -10.00
CA VAL A 83 1.00 -1.28 -10.78
C VAL A 83 -0.49 -1.12 -10.47
N HIS A 84 -0.88 -1.05 -9.20
CA HIS A 84 -2.29 -0.96 -8.82
C HIS A 84 -2.95 0.36 -9.24
N ARG A 85 -2.25 1.50 -9.10
CA ARG A 85 -2.76 2.81 -9.55
C ARG A 85 -2.94 2.87 -11.06
N CYS A 86 -1.94 2.39 -11.81
CA CYS A 86 -1.88 2.57 -13.25
C CYS A 86 -2.71 1.55 -14.04
N THR A 87 -2.87 0.32 -13.53
CA THR A 87 -3.42 -0.79 -14.33
C THR A 87 -4.78 -1.29 -13.87
N SER A 88 -5.22 -0.99 -12.65
CA SER A 88 -6.49 -1.52 -12.14
C SER A 88 -7.69 -0.81 -12.77
N SER A 89 -8.68 -1.59 -13.21
CA SER A 89 -9.95 -1.03 -13.70
C SER A 89 -10.94 -0.84 -12.55
N HIS A 90 -11.75 0.23 -12.61
CA HIS A 90 -12.80 0.46 -11.61
C HIS A 90 -13.84 -0.66 -11.57
N HIS A 91 -14.10 -1.33 -12.69
CA HIS A 91 -14.97 -2.52 -12.76
C HIS A 91 -14.44 -3.67 -11.90
N TYR A 92 -13.13 -3.93 -11.96
CA TYR A 92 -12.51 -4.97 -11.13
C TYR A 92 -12.61 -4.64 -9.64
N ILE A 93 -12.33 -3.39 -9.26
CA ILE A 93 -12.45 -2.93 -7.88
C ILE A 93 -13.90 -3.06 -7.36
N ALA A 94 -14.88 -2.62 -8.15
CA ALA A 94 -16.29 -2.73 -7.78
C ALA A 94 -16.71 -4.19 -7.56
N LYS A 95 -16.27 -5.11 -8.42
CA LYS A 95 -16.52 -6.55 -8.25
C LYS A 95 -15.96 -7.08 -6.93
N LEU A 96 -14.74 -6.66 -6.55
CA LEU A 96 -14.14 -7.05 -5.27
C LEU A 96 -14.92 -6.48 -4.07
N TRP A 97 -15.30 -5.21 -4.13
CA TRP A 97 -16.04 -4.56 -3.05
C TRP A 97 -17.45 -5.12 -2.86
N LEU A 98 -18.12 -5.52 -3.95
CA LEU A 98 -19.41 -6.23 -3.86
C LEU A 98 -19.28 -7.59 -3.15
N ALA A 99 -18.12 -8.24 -3.26
CA ALA A 99 -17.85 -9.52 -2.61
C ALA A 99 -17.37 -9.39 -1.16
N ASP A 100 -16.96 -8.20 -0.73
CA ASP A 100 -16.39 -7.95 0.60
C ASP A 100 -17.13 -6.81 1.33
N PRO A 101 -18.07 -7.11 2.25
CA PRO A 101 -18.79 -6.10 3.02
C PRO A 101 -17.90 -5.17 3.86
N ILE A 102 -16.64 -5.56 4.15
CA ILE A 102 -15.70 -4.80 4.98
C ILE A 102 -14.56 -4.17 4.18
N TYR A 103 -14.70 -4.06 2.85
CA TYR A 103 -13.67 -3.53 1.95
C TYR A 103 -13.11 -2.15 2.38
N HIS A 104 -13.96 -1.33 3.00
CA HIS A 104 -13.63 0.02 3.45
C HIS A 104 -12.48 0.06 4.47
N ARG A 105 -12.22 -1.04 5.20
CA ARG A 105 -11.07 -1.16 6.10
C ARG A 105 -9.71 -1.11 5.38
N HIS A 106 -9.71 -1.34 4.07
CA HIS A 106 -8.52 -1.31 3.23
C HIS A 106 -8.43 -0.04 2.36
N VAL A 107 -9.37 0.89 2.51
CA VAL A 107 -9.37 2.20 1.83
C VAL A 107 -8.87 3.25 2.82
N ASP A 108 -7.74 3.88 2.49
CA ASP A 108 -7.13 4.87 3.37
C ASP A 108 -7.90 6.21 3.37
N ALA A 109 -7.98 6.85 4.54
CA ALA A 109 -8.59 8.16 4.73
C ALA A 109 -7.56 9.32 4.67
N ILE A 110 -6.52 9.17 3.84
CA ILE A 110 -5.45 10.16 3.66
C ILE A 110 -5.65 10.85 2.32
N PHE A 111 -5.82 12.18 2.35
CA PHE A 111 -6.11 12.98 1.16
C PHE A 111 -5.02 14.03 0.94
N PRO A 112 -3.94 13.71 0.22
CA PRO A 112 -2.91 14.70 -0.10
C PRO A 112 -3.45 15.81 -0.99
N GLU A 113 -2.85 16.99 -0.88
CA GLU A 113 -3.03 18.06 -1.87
C GLU A 113 -2.61 17.53 -3.25
N LEU A 114 -3.53 17.63 -4.21
CA LEU A 114 -3.27 17.27 -5.59
C LEU A 114 -2.54 18.46 -6.25
N PRO A 115 -1.52 18.20 -7.09
CA PRO A 115 -0.90 19.27 -7.86
C PRO A 115 -2.00 19.98 -8.67
N ASN A 116 -2.11 21.31 -8.53
CA ASN A 116 -3.10 22.11 -9.23
C ASN A 116 -3.08 21.74 -10.71
N SER A 117 -4.22 21.28 -11.24
CA SER A 117 -4.44 21.26 -12.68
C SER A 117 -4.57 22.72 -13.11
N SER A 118 -3.45 23.40 -13.33
CA SER A 118 -3.45 24.65 -14.08
C SER A 118 -4.08 24.33 -15.43
N LYS A 119 -5.29 24.86 -15.63
CA LYS A 119 -5.97 24.90 -16.93
C LYS A 119 -5.15 25.67 -17.95
#